data_AF-A0A519BTW8-F1
#
_entry.id   AF-A0A519BTW8-F1
#
_cell.length_a   1.000
_cell.length_b   1.000
_cell.length_c   1.000
_cell.angle_alpha   90.00
_cell.angle_beta   90.00
_cell.angle_gamma   90.00
#
_symmetry.space_group_name_H-M   'P 1'
#
loop_
_entity.id
_entity.type
_entity.pdbx_description
1 polymer ?
#
loop_
_entity_poly.entity_id
_entity_poly.type
_entity_poly.pdbx_seq_one_letter_code
_entity_poly.pdbx_strand_id
1 'polypeptide(L)'
;MRTLFIEAYLKADIEPLLDKVLKIVPEKKIGLVTTVQHIKNLKKAQAYLKNGGKEIHVGTPAKNLQPKQGIYAFHSGQLLGCDASAALDIEEEVDAFVFLGTGEFHPLFIAFNSEKPIWLANPLTQTVELLPEERRRKFFAKQAARMHHAEEAKCYGIIVSTKPGQVYLNMAKRMKEQAEKLGKKAVILLSDTITPNDLMNYHEVDCFVNTACPRIVEDQPFYPKTMINGTELRQIFDKLNGKTKAKSL
;
A
#
# COMPACT_ATOMS: atom_id res chain seq x y z
N MET A 1 15.46 25.74 0.19
CA MET A 1 14.12 26.34 0.39
C MET A 1 13.57 25.81 1.70
N ARG A 2 13.02 26.67 2.57
CA ARG A 2 12.31 26.21 3.78
C ARG A 2 10.89 25.81 3.37
N THR A 3 10.43 24.66 3.84
CA THR A 3 9.09 24.12 3.53
C THR A 3 8.33 23.93 4.83
N LEU A 4 7.11 24.47 4.90
CA LEU A 4 6.18 24.26 6.01
C LEU A 4 5.10 23.27 5.56
N PHE A 5 4.97 22.15 6.27
CA PHE A 5 3.89 21.19 6.07
C PHE A 5 2.78 21.50 7.06
N ILE A 6 1.54 21.66 6.57
CA ILE A 6 0.36 21.92 7.40
C ILE A 6 -0.64 20.80 7.12
N GLU A 7 -0.90 19.95 8.10
CA GLU A 7 -1.91 18.90 7.92
C GLU A 7 -3.33 19.47 7.87
N ALA A 8 -4.10 19.04 6.87
CA ALA A 8 -5.52 19.33 6.76
C ALA A 8 -6.33 18.24 7.46
N TYR A 9 -6.82 18.54 8.66
CA TYR A 9 -7.60 17.59 9.45
C TYR A 9 -9.09 17.64 9.11
N LEU A 10 -9.71 16.47 9.00
CA LEU A 10 -11.16 16.35 8.86
C LEU A 10 -11.84 16.53 10.23
N LYS A 11 -12.74 17.51 10.30
CA LYS A 11 -13.67 17.68 11.41
C LYS A 11 -14.90 16.81 11.16
N ALA A 12 -15.01 15.71 11.88
CA ALA A 12 -16.17 14.84 11.86
C ALA A 12 -16.44 14.38 13.29
N ASP A 13 -17.72 14.29 13.67
CA ASP A 13 -18.07 13.57 14.89
C ASP A 13 -17.98 12.06 14.62
N ILE A 14 -17.14 11.39 15.41
CA ILE A 14 -16.82 9.98 15.25
C ILE A 14 -17.46 9.13 16.35
N GLU A 15 -18.03 9.70 17.40
CA GLU A 15 -18.57 8.90 18.51
C GLU A 15 -19.68 7.93 18.06
N PRO A 16 -20.65 8.34 17.22
CA PRO A 16 -21.66 7.40 16.71
C PRO A 16 -21.06 6.27 15.87
N LEU A 17 -19.95 6.52 15.17
CA LEU A 17 -19.19 5.50 14.44
C LEU A 17 -18.49 4.56 15.42
N LEU A 18 -17.88 5.07 16.48
CA LEU A 18 -17.17 4.27 17.47
C LEU A 18 -18.12 3.38 18.28
N ASP A 19 -19.35 3.84 18.55
CA ASP A 19 -20.40 3.00 19.13
C ASP A 19 -20.72 1.80 18.23
N LYS A 20 -20.76 2.02 16.90
CA LYS A 20 -20.94 0.92 15.94
C LYS A 20 -19.74 -0.01 15.94
N VAL A 21 -18.52 0.51 16.04
CA VAL A 21 -17.31 -0.32 16.18
C VAL A 21 -17.41 -1.22 17.42
N LEU A 22 -17.79 -0.68 18.59
CA LEU A 22 -17.96 -1.45 19.81
C LEU A 22 -19.02 -2.56 19.69
N LYS A 23 -20.09 -2.30 18.94
CA LYS A 23 -21.21 -3.25 18.75
C LYS A 23 -20.92 -4.33 17.71
N ILE A 24 -20.24 -3.98 16.62
CA ILE A 24 -20.11 -4.81 15.42
C ILE A 24 -18.80 -5.59 15.40
N VAL A 25 -17.70 -4.99 15.88
CA VAL A 25 -16.36 -5.61 15.85
C VAL A 25 -16.24 -6.56 17.04
N PRO A 26 -16.24 -7.89 16.85
CA PRO A 26 -16.18 -8.84 17.96
C PRO A 26 -14.80 -8.89 18.62
N GLU A 27 -13.73 -8.61 17.88
CA GLU A 27 -12.36 -8.78 18.34
C GLU A 27 -12.03 -7.87 19.54
N LYS A 28 -11.23 -8.40 20.47
CA LYS A 28 -10.87 -7.67 21.69
C LYS A 28 -9.62 -6.82 21.49
N LYS A 29 -8.58 -7.38 20.85
CA LYS A 29 -7.33 -6.67 20.55
C LYS A 29 -7.40 -6.06 19.16
N ILE A 30 -7.43 -4.74 19.09
CA ILE A 30 -7.65 -4.00 17.85
C ILE A 30 -6.43 -3.13 17.55
N GLY A 31 -5.88 -3.30 16.35
CA GLY A 31 -4.92 -2.36 15.75
C GLY A 31 -5.65 -1.21 15.09
N LEU A 32 -5.44 0.01 15.56
CA LEU A 32 -6.13 1.19 15.04
C LEU A 32 -5.22 1.96 14.08
N VAL A 33 -5.69 2.14 12.85
CA VAL A 33 -4.93 2.75 11.75
C VAL A 33 -5.78 3.73 10.94
N THR A 34 -5.14 4.69 10.27
CA THR A 34 -5.84 5.78 9.57
C THR A 34 -4.98 6.51 8.54
N THR A 35 -5.51 7.54 7.90
CA THR A 35 -4.75 8.51 7.08
C THR A 35 -4.57 9.85 7.82
N VAL A 36 -3.65 10.68 7.34
CA VAL A 36 -3.24 11.93 8.01
C VAL A 36 -4.41 12.85 8.37
N GLN A 37 -5.43 12.93 7.53
CA GLN A 37 -6.58 13.81 7.74
C GLN A 37 -7.42 13.42 8.98
N HIS A 38 -7.36 12.17 9.43
CA HIS A 38 -8.10 11.71 10.62
C HIS A 38 -7.16 11.44 11.82
N ILE A 39 -5.88 11.80 11.75
CA ILE A 39 -4.90 11.44 12.79
C ILE A 39 -5.24 12.00 14.18
N LYS A 40 -5.86 13.18 14.23
CA LYS A 40 -6.37 13.76 15.49
C LYS A 40 -7.53 12.95 16.07
N ASN A 41 -8.39 12.44 15.19
CA ASN A 41 -9.51 11.58 15.56
C ASN A 41 -9.04 10.19 16.03
N LEU A 42 -7.87 9.74 15.59
CA LEU A 42 -7.28 8.47 16.02
C LEU A 42 -7.07 8.41 17.54
N LYS A 43 -6.54 9.49 18.14
CA LYS A 43 -6.32 9.57 19.60
C LYS A 43 -7.64 9.51 20.37
N LYS A 44 -8.67 10.25 19.89
CA LYS A 44 -10.02 10.21 20.45
C LYS A 44 -10.61 8.79 20.36
N ALA A 45 -10.50 8.17 19.19
CA ALA A 45 -10.97 6.80 18.96
C ALA A 45 -10.27 5.79 19.86
N GLN A 46 -8.95 5.89 20.03
CA GLN A 46 -8.19 5.03 20.94
C GLN A 46 -8.72 5.10 22.37
N ALA A 47 -8.92 6.30 22.92
CA ALA A 47 -9.43 6.48 24.27
C ALA A 47 -10.86 5.96 24.42
N TYR A 48 -11.73 6.29 23.46
CA TYR A 48 -13.14 5.89 23.47
C TYR A 48 -13.31 4.36 23.43
N LEU A 49 -12.60 3.69 22.52
CA LEU A 49 -12.69 2.24 22.38
C LEU A 49 -12.05 1.49 23.57
N LYS A 50 -10.98 2.05 24.17
CA LYS A 50 -10.41 1.53 25.43
C LYS A 50 -11.43 1.59 26.57
N ASN A 51 -12.13 2.71 26.72
CA ASN A 51 -13.20 2.85 27.72
C ASN A 51 -14.37 1.90 27.46
N GLY A 52 -14.63 1.58 26.19
CA GLY A 52 -15.59 0.55 25.77
C GLY A 52 -15.12 -0.90 25.94
N GLY A 53 -13.97 -1.14 26.58
CA GLY A 53 -13.49 -2.48 26.93
C GLY A 53 -12.62 -3.17 25.87
N LYS A 54 -12.24 -2.47 24.79
CA LYS A 54 -11.31 -2.98 23.77
C LYS A 54 -9.85 -2.73 24.16
N GLU A 55 -8.95 -3.63 23.76
CA GLU A 55 -7.51 -3.44 23.89
C GLU A 55 -6.98 -2.80 22.61
N ILE A 56 -6.65 -1.51 22.64
CA ILE A 56 -6.28 -0.76 21.43
C ILE A 56 -4.76 -0.57 21.32
N HIS A 57 -4.22 -1.07 20.22
CA HIS A 57 -2.83 -0.94 19.79
C HIS A 57 -2.71 0.06 18.64
N VAL A 58 -1.65 0.86 18.64
CA VAL A 58 -1.37 1.86 17.59
C VAL A 58 0.13 1.81 17.30
N GLY A 59 0.49 1.25 16.15
CA GLY A 59 1.88 1.06 15.77
C GLY A 59 2.55 2.34 15.26
N THR A 60 3.87 2.26 15.14
CA THR A 60 4.71 3.36 14.67
C THR A 60 5.31 3.03 13.30
N PRO A 61 5.21 3.92 12.31
CA PRO A 61 5.67 3.61 10.95
C PRO A 61 7.19 3.42 10.86
N ALA A 62 7.96 4.14 11.67
CA ALA A 62 9.40 3.98 11.77
C ALA A 62 9.85 4.11 13.23
N LYS A 63 10.95 3.44 13.57
CA LYS A 63 11.67 3.71 14.83
C LYS A 63 11.94 5.22 14.92
N ASN A 64 11.52 5.83 16.02
CA ASN A 64 11.61 7.28 16.29
C ASN A 64 10.80 8.20 15.35
N LEU A 65 9.81 7.68 14.60
CA LEU A 65 8.99 8.45 13.65
C LEU A 65 9.81 9.22 12.60
N GLN A 66 10.99 8.70 12.24
CA GLN A 66 11.82 9.29 11.20
C GLN A 66 11.54 8.60 9.86
N PRO A 67 10.99 9.33 8.87
CA PRO A 67 10.83 8.79 7.52
C PRO A 67 12.16 8.38 6.92
N LYS A 68 12.13 7.30 6.15
CA LYS A 68 13.23 6.87 5.29
C LYS A 68 12.65 6.44 3.95
N GLN A 69 13.48 6.28 2.94
CA GLN A 69 12.98 5.85 1.64
C GLN A 69 12.19 4.54 1.76
N GLY A 70 10.91 4.57 1.39
CA GLY A 70 9.94 3.47 1.53
C GLY A 70 9.09 3.50 2.80
N ILE A 71 9.37 4.38 3.77
CA ILE A 71 8.57 4.60 4.99
C ILE A 71 8.42 6.11 5.17
N TYR A 72 7.23 6.64 4.90
CA TYR A 72 6.99 8.07 4.80
C TYR A 72 5.94 8.59 5.77
N ALA A 73 5.24 7.72 6.50
CA ALA A 73 4.32 8.15 7.52
C ALA A 73 5.06 8.78 8.72
N PHE A 74 4.50 9.86 9.26
CA PHE A 74 5.10 10.68 10.33
C PHE A 74 4.39 10.50 11.67
N HIS A 75 3.21 9.89 11.67
CA HIS A 75 2.37 9.75 12.86
C HIS A 75 2.09 8.29 13.17
N SER A 76 1.96 7.96 14.47
CA SER A 76 1.53 6.63 14.89
C SER A 76 0.16 6.28 14.32
N GLY A 77 -0.01 5.04 13.84
CA GLY A 77 -1.22 4.56 13.18
C GLY A 77 -1.48 5.15 11.79
N GLN A 78 -0.61 6.02 11.27
CA GLN A 78 -0.77 6.58 9.93
C GLN A 78 -0.34 5.58 8.87
N LEU A 79 -1.23 5.38 7.89
CA LEU A 79 -0.96 4.69 6.64
C LEU A 79 -0.79 5.72 5.51
N LEU A 80 -0.03 5.31 4.51
CA LEU A 80 0.01 5.92 3.19
C LEU A 80 -0.22 4.84 2.15
N GLY A 81 -0.50 5.28 0.92
CA GLY A 81 -0.66 4.32 -0.17
C GLY A 81 0.60 3.50 -0.51
N CYS A 82 1.75 3.89 0.00
CA CYS A 82 3.02 3.20 -0.16
C CYS A 82 3.61 2.69 1.16
N ASP A 83 2.91 2.89 2.28
CA ASP A 83 3.45 2.65 3.62
C ASP A 83 2.37 2.13 4.56
N ALA A 84 2.47 0.84 4.91
CA ALA A 84 1.65 0.19 5.92
C ALA A 84 2.45 -0.13 7.20
N SER A 85 3.64 0.44 7.37
CA SER A 85 4.55 0.04 8.44
C SER A 85 3.94 0.21 9.83
N ALA A 86 3.09 1.23 10.03
CA ALA A 86 2.38 1.44 11.30
C ALA A 86 1.38 0.32 11.64
N ALA A 87 0.83 -0.38 10.64
CA ALA A 87 0.00 -1.56 10.88
C ALA A 87 0.88 -2.78 11.18
N LEU A 88 1.95 -2.97 10.40
CA LEU A 88 2.84 -4.12 10.51
C LEU A 88 3.64 -4.16 11.81
N ASP A 89 3.91 -2.99 12.40
CA ASP A 89 4.58 -2.84 13.70
C ASP A 89 3.84 -3.55 14.85
N ILE A 90 2.52 -3.71 14.73
CA ILE A 90 1.64 -4.25 15.79
C ILE A 90 0.83 -5.47 15.35
N GLU A 91 1.17 -6.07 14.20
CA GLU A 91 0.36 -7.12 13.57
C GLU A 91 0.22 -8.37 14.46
N GLU A 92 1.32 -8.76 15.11
CA GLU A 92 1.36 -9.95 15.97
C GLU A 92 0.61 -9.76 17.30
N GLU A 93 0.33 -8.51 17.67
CA GLU A 93 -0.26 -8.13 18.98
C GLU A 93 -1.78 -8.00 18.92
N VAL A 94 -2.35 -7.96 17.71
CA VAL A 94 -3.76 -7.66 17.48
C VAL A 94 -4.51 -8.83 16.85
N ASP A 95 -5.81 -8.89 17.11
CA ASP A 95 -6.71 -9.89 16.54
C ASP A 95 -7.31 -9.38 15.22
N ALA A 96 -7.51 -8.06 15.10
CA ALA A 96 -8.02 -7.40 13.90
C ALA A 96 -7.52 -5.95 13.80
N PHE A 97 -7.62 -5.38 12.59
CA PHE A 97 -7.42 -3.95 12.36
C PHE A 97 -8.75 -3.22 12.22
N VAL A 98 -8.82 -1.98 12.73
CA VAL A 98 -9.88 -1.02 12.41
C VAL A 98 -9.22 0.14 11.67
N PHE A 99 -9.59 0.33 10.40
CA PHE A 99 -9.20 1.47 9.60
C PHE A 99 -10.23 2.59 9.72
N LEU A 100 -9.85 3.69 10.36
CA LEU A 100 -10.65 4.91 10.43
C LEU A 100 -10.38 5.75 9.17
N GLY A 101 -11.31 5.79 8.22
CA GLY A 101 -11.11 6.59 7.02
C GLY A 101 -12.06 6.26 5.89
N THR A 102 -11.76 6.82 4.72
CA THR A 102 -12.53 6.61 3.49
C THR A 102 -11.74 5.82 2.47
N GLY A 103 -12.46 5.15 1.57
CA GLY A 103 -11.88 4.30 0.54
C GLY A 103 -11.22 3.04 1.11
N GLU A 104 -10.72 2.20 0.21
CA GLU A 104 -10.30 0.84 0.56
C GLU A 104 -8.84 0.57 0.26
N PHE A 105 -8.17 1.47 -0.45
CA PHE A 105 -6.81 1.23 -0.92
C PHE A 105 -5.82 1.00 0.23
N HIS A 106 -5.87 1.83 1.28
CA HIS A 106 -5.00 1.67 2.46
C HIS A 106 -5.27 0.36 3.21
N PRO A 107 -6.54 0.00 3.54
CA PRO A 107 -6.89 -1.32 4.05
C PRO A 107 -6.41 -2.50 3.20
N LEU A 108 -6.59 -2.42 1.87
CA LEU A 108 -6.12 -3.45 0.94
C LEU A 108 -4.59 -3.58 0.96
N PHE A 109 -3.87 -2.50 1.27
CA PHE A 109 -2.43 -2.54 1.42
C PHE A 109 -1.98 -3.30 2.69
N ILE A 110 -2.77 -3.24 3.76
CA ILE A 110 -2.57 -4.08 4.96
C ILE A 110 -2.85 -5.55 4.61
N ALA A 111 -3.93 -5.82 3.87
CA ALA A 111 -4.32 -7.17 3.48
C ALA A 111 -3.26 -7.92 2.65
N PHE A 112 -2.34 -7.21 1.98
CA PHE A 112 -1.19 -7.84 1.31
C PHE A 112 -0.21 -8.50 2.28
N ASN A 113 -0.13 -8.01 3.51
CA ASN A 113 0.94 -8.32 4.45
C ASN A 113 0.41 -8.99 5.73
N SER A 114 -0.90 -9.08 5.89
CA SER A 114 -1.56 -9.66 7.06
C SER A 114 -2.85 -10.35 6.67
N GLU A 115 -3.13 -11.49 7.32
CA GLU A 115 -4.37 -12.26 7.16
C GLU A 115 -5.46 -11.84 8.16
N LYS A 116 -5.15 -10.90 9.05
CA LYS A 116 -6.06 -10.43 10.11
C LYS A 116 -7.33 -9.80 9.50
N PRO A 117 -8.50 -9.94 10.13
CA PRO A 117 -9.69 -9.18 9.76
C PRO A 117 -9.41 -7.67 9.76
N ILE A 118 -9.94 -6.98 8.75
CA ILE A 118 -9.78 -5.53 8.60
C ILE A 118 -11.16 -4.89 8.52
N TRP A 119 -11.52 -4.15 9.56
CA TRP A 119 -12.77 -3.43 9.66
C TRP A 119 -12.62 -2.01 9.11
N LEU A 120 -13.53 -1.64 8.20
CA LEU A 120 -13.61 -0.32 7.58
C LEU A 120 -14.58 0.54 8.39
N ALA A 121 -14.06 1.54 9.10
CA ALA A 121 -14.85 2.49 9.88
C ALA A 121 -14.84 3.85 9.18
N ASN A 122 -15.93 4.16 8.46
CA ASN A 122 -16.01 5.36 7.61
C ASN A 122 -16.66 6.53 8.36
N PRO A 123 -15.92 7.62 8.68
CA PRO A 123 -16.45 8.75 9.44
C PRO A 123 -17.41 9.65 8.66
N LEU A 124 -17.47 9.54 7.33
CA LEU A 124 -18.41 10.31 6.51
C LEU A 124 -19.75 9.60 6.37
N THR A 125 -19.74 8.30 6.08
CA THR A 125 -20.97 7.50 5.93
C THR A 125 -21.47 6.90 7.23
N GLN A 126 -20.68 6.99 8.30
CA GLN A 126 -20.96 6.39 9.61
C GLN A 126 -21.16 4.87 9.53
N THR A 127 -20.50 4.19 8.59
CA THR A 127 -20.60 2.74 8.39
C THR A 127 -19.40 2.02 8.98
N VAL A 128 -19.66 0.85 9.55
CA VAL A 128 -18.64 -0.11 9.97
C VAL A 128 -18.92 -1.42 9.25
N GLU A 129 -18.00 -1.87 8.42
CA GLU A 129 -18.10 -3.14 7.70
C GLU A 129 -16.76 -3.89 7.73
N LEU A 130 -16.81 -5.22 7.73
CA LEU A 130 -15.61 -6.02 7.51
C LEU A 130 -15.22 -5.90 6.04
N LEU A 131 -13.93 -5.67 5.75
CA LEU A 131 -13.41 -5.61 4.39
C LEU A 131 -13.85 -6.87 3.61
N PRO A 132 -14.74 -6.75 2.61
CA PRO A 132 -15.34 -7.92 1.98
C PRO A 132 -14.29 -8.80 1.29
N GLU A 133 -14.39 -10.11 1.48
CA GLU A 133 -13.48 -11.08 0.87
C GLU A 133 -13.49 -10.98 -0.66
N GLU A 134 -14.66 -10.72 -1.26
CA GLU A 134 -14.78 -10.52 -2.70
C GLU A 134 -13.93 -9.34 -3.20
N ARG A 135 -13.90 -8.23 -2.45
CA ARG A 135 -13.11 -7.03 -2.80
C ARG A 135 -11.62 -7.34 -2.72
N ARG A 136 -11.18 -8.02 -1.66
CA ARG A 136 -9.81 -8.55 -1.54
C ARG A 136 -9.46 -9.46 -2.72
N ARG A 137 -10.27 -10.49 -2.98
CA ARG A 137 -10.05 -11.46 -4.06
C ARG A 137 -9.94 -10.78 -5.42
N LYS A 138 -10.82 -9.83 -5.72
CA LYS A 138 -10.79 -9.07 -6.99
C LYS A 138 -9.49 -8.28 -7.14
N PHE A 139 -9.02 -7.67 -6.06
CA PHE A 139 -7.78 -6.91 -6.07
C PHE A 139 -6.55 -7.80 -6.28
N PHE A 140 -6.44 -8.92 -5.55
CA PHE A 140 -5.36 -9.90 -5.74
C PHE A 140 -5.41 -10.58 -7.12
N ALA A 141 -6.61 -10.89 -7.63
CA ALA A 141 -6.76 -11.48 -8.96
C ALA A 141 -6.26 -10.55 -10.08
N LYS A 142 -6.57 -9.24 -9.99
CA LYS A 142 -6.02 -8.24 -10.92
C LYS A 142 -4.49 -8.17 -10.83
N GLN A 143 -3.94 -8.21 -9.62
CA GLN A 143 -2.49 -8.25 -9.43
C GLN A 143 -1.88 -9.50 -10.07
N ALA A 144 -2.41 -10.68 -9.77
CA ALA A 144 -1.93 -11.95 -10.31
C ALA A 144 -1.97 -11.98 -11.83
N ALA A 145 -3.03 -11.45 -12.45
CA ALA A 145 -3.14 -11.33 -13.90
C ALA A 145 -2.03 -10.45 -14.50
N ARG A 146 -1.75 -9.29 -13.91
CA ARG A 146 -0.65 -8.41 -14.35
C ARG A 146 0.72 -9.09 -14.18
N MET A 147 0.93 -9.77 -13.06
CA MET A 147 2.17 -10.51 -12.79
C MET A 147 2.38 -11.65 -13.78
N HIS A 148 1.34 -12.42 -14.08
CA HIS A 148 1.41 -13.52 -15.04
C HIS A 148 1.82 -13.02 -16.43
N HIS A 149 1.22 -11.93 -16.92
CA HIS A 149 1.65 -11.30 -18.17
C HIS A 149 3.09 -10.79 -18.09
N ALA A 150 3.52 -10.27 -16.94
CA ALA A 150 4.88 -9.78 -16.77
C ALA A 150 5.93 -10.91 -16.78
N GLU A 151 5.60 -12.13 -16.32
CA GLU A 151 6.52 -13.29 -16.37
C GLU A 151 6.99 -13.61 -17.80
N GLU A 152 6.10 -13.42 -18.78
CA GLU A 152 6.37 -13.69 -20.20
C GLU A 152 7.12 -12.56 -20.92
N ALA A 153 7.24 -11.38 -20.30
CA ALA A 153 7.89 -10.21 -20.90
C ALA A 153 9.35 -10.52 -21.29
N LYS A 154 9.75 -10.13 -22.51
CA LYS A 154 11.13 -10.24 -23.01
C LYS A 154 11.92 -8.96 -22.74
N CYS A 155 11.23 -7.82 -22.68
CA CYS A 155 11.80 -6.51 -22.41
C CYS A 155 11.01 -5.75 -21.33
N TYR A 156 11.70 -5.32 -20.27
CA TYR A 156 11.12 -4.50 -19.20
C TYR A 156 11.49 -3.02 -19.35
N GLY A 157 10.50 -2.14 -19.23
CA GLY A 157 10.70 -0.69 -19.09
C GLY A 157 10.59 -0.28 -17.63
N ILE A 158 11.72 -0.08 -16.95
CA ILE A 158 11.77 0.21 -15.52
C ILE A 158 11.68 1.71 -15.29
N ILE A 159 10.53 2.17 -14.81
CA ILE A 159 10.20 3.58 -14.64
C ILE A 159 10.69 4.07 -13.27
N VAL A 160 11.42 5.18 -13.27
CA VAL A 160 11.87 5.91 -12.08
C VAL A 160 11.30 7.32 -12.12
N SER A 161 10.63 7.75 -11.05
CA SER A 161 10.19 9.15 -10.94
C SER A 161 11.34 10.04 -10.45
N THR A 162 11.40 11.29 -10.92
CA THR A 162 12.29 12.32 -10.39
C THR A 162 11.69 13.08 -9.19
N LYS A 163 10.42 12.81 -8.82
CA LYS A 163 9.76 13.44 -7.68
C LYS A 163 10.44 13.06 -6.35
N PRO A 164 10.67 14.02 -5.43
CA PRO A 164 11.16 13.71 -4.09
C PRO A 164 10.31 12.64 -3.40
N GLY A 165 10.96 11.64 -2.78
CA GLY A 165 10.29 10.48 -2.18
C GLY A 165 9.93 9.34 -3.16
N GLN A 166 10.10 9.53 -4.48
CA GLN A 166 9.84 8.52 -5.50
C GLN A 166 11.05 8.17 -6.37
N VAL A 167 12.24 8.69 -6.01
CA VAL A 167 13.48 8.45 -6.75
C VAL A 167 14.15 7.14 -6.30
N TYR A 168 13.80 6.02 -6.94
CA TYR A 168 14.34 4.69 -6.64
C TYR A 168 15.37 4.20 -7.67
N LEU A 169 16.27 5.07 -8.14
CA LEU A 169 17.24 4.76 -9.21
C LEU A 169 18.13 3.54 -8.91
N ASN A 170 18.64 3.42 -7.68
CA ASN A 170 19.48 2.28 -7.29
C ASN A 170 18.72 0.96 -7.31
N MET A 171 17.41 0.98 -6.98
CA MET A 171 16.57 -0.20 -7.10
C MET A 171 16.35 -0.56 -8.57
N ALA A 172 16.07 0.42 -9.42
CA ALA A 172 15.90 0.21 -10.86
C ALA A 172 17.15 -0.36 -11.53
N LYS A 173 18.34 0.13 -11.18
CA LYS A 173 19.62 -0.43 -11.67
C LYS A 173 19.79 -1.91 -11.30
N ARG A 174 19.53 -2.27 -10.03
CA ARG A 174 19.59 -3.67 -9.59
C ARG A 174 18.57 -4.55 -10.31
N MET A 175 17.34 -4.07 -10.50
CA MET A 175 16.30 -4.79 -11.24
C MET A 175 16.70 -5.01 -12.70
N LYS A 176 17.29 -3.99 -13.35
CA LYS A 176 17.83 -4.11 -14.70
C LYS A 176 18.90 -5.21 -14.78
N GLU A 177 19.90 -5.17 -13.90
CA GLU A 177 20.96 -6.18 -13.85
C GLU A 177 20.41 -7.60 -13.62
N GLN A 178 19.38 -7.73 -12.78
CA GLN A 178 18.72 -9.02 -12.53
C GLN A 178 17.96 -9.52 -13.77
N ALA A 179 17.25 -8.64 -14.47
CA ALA A 179 16.57 -8.99 -15.72
C ALA A 179 17.57 -9.50 -16.77
N GLU A 180 18.69 -8.78 -16.94
CA GLU A 180 19.74 -9.12 -17.91
C GLU A 180 20.40 -10.47 -17.58
N LYS A 181 20.64 -10.76 -16.29
CA LYS A 181 21.13 -12.08 -15.85
C LYS A 181 20.17 -13.22 -16.15
N LEU A 182 18.87 -12.95 -16.22
CA LEU A 182 17.83 -13.91 -16.60
C LEU A 182 17.61 -13.97 -18.13
N GLY A 183 18.48 -13.34 -18.93
CA GLY A 183 18.37 -13.31 -20.39
C GLY A 183 17.25 -12.42 -20.92
N LYS A 184 16.72 -11.51 -20.09
CA LYS A 184 15.70 -10.53 -20.48
C LYS A 184 16.35 -9.18 -20.81
N LYS A 185 15.75 -8.39 -21.69
CA LYS A 185 16.16 -6.99 -21.92
C LYS A 185 15.55 -6.08 -20.84
N ALA A 186 16.25 -5.01 -20.47
CA ALA A 186 15.70 -4.00 -19.58
C ALA A 186 16.28 -2.60 -19.83
N VAL A 187 15.40 -1.60 -19.81
CA VAL A 187 15.74 -0.17 -19.96
C VAL A 187 15.20 0.62 -18.76
N ILE A 188 15.96 1.63 -18.32
CA ILE A 188 15.52 2.53 -17.24
C ILE A 188 14.94 3.79 -17.89
N LEU A 189 13.73 4.15 -17.51
CA LEU A 189 12.99 5.31 -18.00
C LEU A 189 12.84 6.30 -16.85
N LEU A 190 13.43 7.49 -16.97
CA LEU A 190 13.26 8.56 -15.99
C LEU A 190 12.14 9.49 -16.46
N SER A 191 11.20 9.80 -15.57
CA SER A 191 10.17 10.83 -15.80
C SER A 191 9.86 11.58 -14.52
N ASP A 192 9.39 12.82 -14.60
CA ASP A 192 8.79 13.48 -13.43
C ASP A 192 7.38 12.94 -13.19
N THR A 193 6.49 13.17 -14.15
CA THR A 193 5.10 12.72 -14.14
C THR A 193 4.94 11.58 -15.14
N ILE A 194 4.40 10.46 -14.67
CA ILE A 194 4.23 9.26 -15.49
C ILE A 194 2.82 9.29 -16.06
N THR A 195 2.70 9.38 -17.38
CA THR A 195 1.40 9.39 -18.07
C THR A 195 1.34 8.26 -19.11
N PRO A 196 0.12 7.80 -19.48
CA PRO A 196 -0.03 6.83 -20.56
C PRO A 196 0.60 7.26 -21.88
N ASN A 197 0.51 8.54 -22.22
CA ASN A 197 1.04 9.10 -23.47
C ASN A 197 2.55 8.96 -23.58
N ASP A 198 3.28 9.24 -22.50
CA ASP A 198 4.73 9.12 -22.48
C ASP A 198 5.17 7.67 -22.73
N LEU A 199 4.39 6.71 -22.24
CA LEU A 199 4.71 5.29 -22.33
C LEU A 199 4.35 4.66 -23.68
N MET A 200 3.52 5.30 -24.51
CA MET A 200 3.12 4.77 -25.83
C MET A 200 4.30 4.63 -26.80
N ASN A 201 5.32 5.47 -26.67
CA ASN A 201 6.44 5.53 -27.61
C ASN A 201 7.44 4.37 -27.45
N TYR A 202 7.34 3.58 -26.38
CA TYR A 202 8.28 2.47 -26.10
C TYR A 202 7.76 1.15 -26.68
N HIS A 203 7.82 1.03 -28.01
CA HIS A 203 7.32 -0.15 -28.73
C HIS A 203 8.03 -1.45 -28.33
N GLU A 204 9.32 -1.39 -28.02
CA GLU A 204 10.14 -2.56 -27.64
C GLU A 204 9.92 -3.06 -26.21
N VAL A 205 9.26 -2.29 -25.34
CA VAL A 205 8.99 -2.68 -23.95
C VAL A 205 7.75 -3.57 -23.90
N ASP A 206 7.82 -4.78 -23.37
CA ASP A 206 6.63 -5.65 -23.25
C ASP A 206 5.84 -5.36 -21.97
N CYS A 207 6.55 -4.98 -20.90
CA CYS A 207 5.96 -4.70 -19.60
C CYS A 207 6.68 -3.53 -18.91
N PHE A 208 5.90 -2.59 -18.37
CA PHE A 208 6.43 -1.50 -17.56
C PHE A 208 6.55 -1.91 -16.10
N VAL A 209 7.64 -1.51 -15.46
CA VAL A 209 7.92 -1.77 -14.05
C VAL A 209 7.95 -0.43 -13.33
N ASN A 210 6.91 -0.17 -12.55
CA ASN A 210 6.78 1.04 -11.76
C ASN A 210 7.63 0.95 -10.48
N THR A 211 8.62 1.83 -10.37
CA THR A 211 9.39 2.04 -9.13
C THR A 211 9.06 3.36 -8.45
N ALA A 212 8.06 4.10 -8.93
CA ALA A 212 7.61 5.38 -8.39
C ALA A 212 6.49 5.19 -7.35
N CYS A 213 5.42 6.00 -7.41
CA CYS A 213 4.24 5.81 -6.56
C CYS A 213 3.54 4.48 -6.87
N PRO A 214 3.38 3.56 -5.91
CA PRO A 214 2.81 2.22 -6.18
C PRO A 214 1.34 2.25 -6.61
N ARG A 215 0.64 3.36 -6.39
CA ARG A 215 -0.76 3.57 -6.81
C ARG A 215 -0.93 3.76 -8.30
N ILE A 216 0.13 4.15 -9.02
CA ILE A 216 0.06 4.38 -10.47
C ILE A 216 -0.46 3.13 -11.20
N VAL A 217 -0.13 1.94 -10.71
CA VAL A 217 -0.57 0.68 -11.32
C VAL A 217 -2.08 0.44 -11.15
N GLU A 218 -2.75 1.16 -10.26
CA GLU A 218 -4.22 1.12 -10.11
C GLU A 218 -4.93 1.81 -11.29
N ASP A 219 -4.26 2.72 -12.00
CA ASP A 219 -4.85 3.42 -13.16
C ASP A 219 -4.88 2.52 -14.41
N GLN A 220 -4.47 1.24 -14.31
CA GLN A 220 -4.78 0.25 -15.34
C GLN A 220 -6.32 0.15 -15.53
N PRO A 221 -6.85 0.11 -16.77
CA PRO A 221 -6.17 -0.21 -18.02
C PRO A 221 -5.76 1.02 -18.86
N PHE A 222 -5.68 2.23 -18.30
CA PHE A 222 -5.38 3.43 -19.10
C PHE A 222 -3.96 3.44 -19.68
N TYR A 223 -3.06 2.59 -19.18
CA TYR A 223 -1.71 2.45 -19.71
C TYR A 223 -1.65 1.55 -20.95
N PRO A 224 -0.79 1.85 -21.93
CA PRO A 224 -0.76 1.14 -23.22
C PRO A 224 -0.29 -0.32 -23.12
N LYS A 225 0.40 -0.68 -22.04
CA LYS A 225 0.92 -2.03 -21.78
C LYS A 225 0.78 -2.37 -20.31
N THR A 226 0.88 -3.66 -20.00
CA THR A 226 0.88 -4.15 -18.61
C THR A 226 1.94 -3.44 -17.79
N MET A 227 1.53 -2.93 -16.64
CA MET A 227 2.39 -2.32 -15.65
C MET A 227 2.30 -3.14 -14.36
N ILE A 228 3.45 -3.36 -13.74
CA ILE A 228 3.58 -3.96 -12.41
C ILE A 228 4.43 -3.08 -11.51
N ASN A 229 4.30 -3.23 -10.19
CA ASN A 229 5.20 -2.60 -9.23
C ASN A 229 6.54 -3.33 -9.16
N GLY A 230 7.60 -2.62 -8.76
CA GLY A 230 8.93 -3.23 -8.59
C GLY A 230 8.97 -4.38 -7.59
N THR A 231 8.09 -4.39 -6.58
CA THR A 231 7.93 -5.51 -5.64
C THR A 231 7.43 -6.78 -6.32
N GLU A 232 6.48 -6.63 -7.26
CA GLU A 232 5.92 -7.72 -8.06
C GLU A 232 6.98 -8.28 -9.02
N LEU A 233 7.81 -7.42 -9.64
CA LEU A 233 8.93 -7.88 -10.48
C LEU A 233 9.93 -8.71 -9.67
N ARG A 234 10.22 -8.30 -8.43
CA ARG A 234 11.11 -9.06 -7.56
C ARG A 234 10.58 -10.47 -7.29
N GLN A 235 9.28 -10.60 -6.99
CA GLN A 235 8.64 -11.89 -6.78
C GLN A 235 8.73 -12.78 -8.03
N ILE A 236 8.54 -12.18 -9.22
CA ILE A 236 8.73 -12.87 -10.51
C ILE A 236 10.17 -13.38 -10.65
N PHE A 237 11.17 -12.54 -10.39
CA PHE A 237 12.57 -12.97 -10.45
C PHE A 237 12.91 -14.04 -9.42
N ASP A 238 12.36 -13.98 -8.20
CA ASP A 238 12.56 -15.01 -7.19
C ASP A 238 11.96 -16.35 -7.63
N LYS A 239 10.76 -16.33 -8.23
CA LYS A 239 10.11 -17.51 -8.83
C LYS A 239 10.95 -18.09 -9.97
N LEU A 240 11.41 -17.26 -10.91
CA LEU A 240 12.24 -17.70 -12.04
C LEU A 240 13.60 -18.27 -11.62
N ASN A 241 14.15 -17.80 -10.51
CA ASN A 241 15.39 -18.33 -9.92
C ASN A 241 15.17 -19.57 -9.03
N GLY A 242 13.94 -20.10 -8.94
CA GLY A 242 13.62 -21.25 -8.09
C GLY A 242 13.72 -20.97 -6.58
N LYS A 243 13.68 -19.68 -6.16
CA LYS A 243 13.83 -19.28 -4.75
C LYS A 243 12.51 -19.24 -3.97
N THR A 244 11.37 -19.42 -4.63
CA THR A 244 10.05 -19.35 -3.97
C THR A 244 9.50 -20.76 -3.70
N LYS A 245 9.49 -21.19 -2.42
CA LYS A 245 8.50 -22.18 -1.97
C LYS A 245 7.14 -21.50 -2.07
N ALA A 246 6.23 -22.05 -2.86
CA ALA A 246 4.87 -21.55 -2.98
C ALA A 246 4.24 -21.41 -1.58
N LYS A 247 3.97 -20.17 -1.16
CA LYS A 247 2.89 -19.96 -0.19
C LYS A 247 1.60 -20.15 -0.99
N SER A 248 0.91 -21.25 -0.70
CA SER A 248 -0.44 -21.50 -1.22
C SER A 248 -1.32 -20.29 -0.95
N LEU A 249 -2.05 -19.87 -1.98
CA LEU A 249 -3.12 -18.88 -1.92
C LEU A 249 -4.16 -19.22 -0.84
#